data_AF-A0A822A0F7-F1
#
_entry.id   AF-A0A822A0F7-F1
#
_cell.length_a   1.000
_cell.length_b   1.000
_cell.length_c   1.000
_cell.angle_alpha   90.00
_cell.angle_beta   90.00
_cell.angle_gamma   90.00
#
_symmetry.space_group_name_H-M   'P 1'
#
loop_
_entity.id
_entity.type
_entity.pdbx_description
1 polymer ?
#
loop_
_entity_poly.entity_id
_entity_poly.type
_entity_poly.pdbx_seq_one_letter_code
_entity_poly.pdbx_strand_id
1 'polypeptide(L)' 'ANKPLYDESGLLICDQTDRCDCNRLKCPGCFISCTNCQSPKCGLECRNNRTYCYEYRLYGTNKDIIQQ' A
#
# COMPACT_ATOMS: atom_id res chain seq x y z
N ALA A 1 17.87 -8.08 8.60
CA ALA A 1 16.71 -8.40 7.74
C ALA A 1 15.74 -7.23 7.78
N ASN A 2 15.18 -6.82 6.65
CA ASN A 2 14.15 -5.77 6.64
C ASN A 2 12.87 -6.33 7.28
N LYS A 3 12.29 -5.62 8.24
CA LYS A 3 11.08 -6.11 8.94
C LYS A 3 9.85 -5.91 8.04
N PRO A 4 8.87 -6.84 8.04
CA PRO A 4 7.61 -6.63 7.36
C PRO A 4 6.95 -5.33 7.82
N LEU A 5 6.33 -4.62 6.87
CA LEU A 5 5.48 -3.46 7.12
C LEU A 5 4.02 -3.89 7.29
N TYR A 6 3.63 -4.96 6.60
CA TYR A 6 2.32 -5.57 6.66
C TYR A 6 2.42 -6.97 7.30
N ASP A 7 1.36 -7.38 7.97
CA ASP A 7 1.22 -8.73 8.51
C ASP A 7 0.78 -9.75 7.45
N GLU A 8 0.53 -10.99 7.87
CA GLU A 8 0.09 -12.09 7.00
C GLU A 8 -1.31 -11.91 6.42
N SER A 9 -2.14 -11.04 7.01
CA SER A 9 -3.47 -10.67 6.52
C SER A 9 -3.43 -9.42 5.62
N GLY A 10 -2.26 -8.79 5.48
CA GLY A 10 -2.06 -7.58 4.69
C GLY A 10 -2.50 -6.30 5.40
N LEU A 11 -2.58 -6.31 6.73
CA LEU A 11 -2.80 -5.11 7.57
C LEU A 11 -1.46 -4.47 7.92
N LEU A 12 -1.42 -3.16 8.06
CA LEU A 12 -0.22 -2.46 8.54
C LEU A 12 0.09 -2.85 9.98
N ILE A 13 1.33 -3.23 10.27
CA ILE A 13 1.70 -3.72 11.60
C ILE A 13 1.64 -2.61 12.67
N CYS A 14 1.88 -1.35 12.28
CA CYS A 14 1.95 -0.23 13.21
C CYS A 14 0.61 0.14 13.84
N ASP A 15 -0.50 -0.03 13.12
CA ASP A 15 -1.82 0.46 13.51
C ASP A 15 -2.98 -0.48 13.13
N GLN A 16 -2.68 -1.66 12.57
CA GLN A 16 -3.64 -2.66 12.11
C GLN A 16 -4.59 -2.16 11.02
N THR A 17 -4.21 -1.10 10.29
CA THR A 17 -5.07 -0.53 9.25
C THR A 17 -5.00 -1.32 7.94
N ASP A 18 -6.18 -1.60 7.37
CA ASP A 18 -6.35 -2.19 6.05
C ASP A 18 -6.21 -1.15 4.92
N ARG A 19 -4.96 -0.69 4.70
CA ARG A 19 -4.63 0.37 3.72
C ARG A 19 -4.42 -0.20 2.31
N CYS A 20 -5.17 0.35 1.35
CA CYS A 20 -4.99 0.08 -0.08
C CYS A 20 -3.72 0.73 -0.62
N ASP A 21 -3.09 0.10 -1.62
CA ASP A 21 -1.84 0.57 -2.23
C ASP A 21 -1.96 1.90 -2.98
N CYS A 22 -3.18 2.38 -3.25
CA CYS A 22 -3.39 3.75 -3.73
C CYS A 22 -3.26 4.82 -2.62
N ASN A 23 -3.10 4.41 -1.36
CA ASN A 23 -3.03 5.24 -0.15
C ASN A 23 -4.20 6.20 0.10
N ARG A 24 -5.30 6.10 -0.65
CA ARG A 24 -6.51 6.88 -0.36
C ARG A 24 -7.18 6.38 0.91
N LEU A 25 -7.52 7.32 1.79
CA LEU A 25 -8.31 7.05 2.99
C LEU A 25 -9.64 6.38 2.62
N LYS A 26 -10.04 5.36 3.38
CA LYS A 26 -11.31 4.62 3.21
C LYS A 26 -11.50 4.01 1.81
N CYS A 27 -10.41 3.77 1.06
CA CYS A 27 -10.51 3.09 -0.22
C CYS A 27 -11.05 1.67 -0.03
N PRO A 28 -12.16 1.28 -0.70
CA PRO A 28 -12.68 -0.09 -0.62
C PRO A 28 -11.75 -1.11 -1.32
N GLY A 29 -10.82 -0.63 -2.14
CA GLY A 29 -10.05 -1.41 -3.09
C GLY A 29 -10.25 -0.81 -4.49
N CYS A 30 -9.15 -0.60 -5.22
CA CYS A 30 -9.20 0.02 -6.55
C CYS A 30 -8.36 -0.71 -7.59
N PHE A 31 -7.84 -1.88 -7.23
CA PHE A 31 -7.09 -2.75 -8.12
C PHE A 31 -7.92 -4.00 -8.39
N ILE A 32 -7.48 -4.76 -9.41
CA ILE A 32 -7.98 -6.10 -9.66
C ILE A 32 -7.67 -6.97 -8.43
N SER A 33 -8.60 -7.85 -8.05
CA SER A 33 -8.42 -8.75 -6.91
C SER A 33 -7.11 -9.52 -7.01
N CYS A 34 -6.32 -9.45 -5.94
CA CYS A 34 -5.03 -10.13 -5.86
C CYS A 34 -5.20 -11.64 -6.02
N THR A 35 -4.39 -12.28 -6.87
CA THR A 35 -4.43 -13.74 -7.05
C THR A 35 -3.96 -14.52 -5.82
N ASN A 36 -3.20 -13.90 -4.91
CA ASN A 36 -2.67 -14.54 -3.70
C ASN A 36 -3.62 -14.44 -2.50
N CYS A 37 -4.16 -13.25 -2.21
CA CYS A 37 -4.99 -13.02 -1.02
C CYS A 37 -6.42 -12.54 -1.34
N GLN A 38 -6.81 -12.47 -2.63
CA GLN A 38 -8.14 -12.08 -3.14
C GLN A 38 -8.55 -10.63 -2.83
N SER A 39 -7.75 -9.89 -2.06
CA SER A 39 -8.00 -8.49 -1.74
C SER A 39 -7.88 -7.58 -2.99
N PRO A 40 -8.83 -6.66 -3.23
CA PRO A 40 -8.74 -5.62 -4.26
C PRO A 40 -7.87 -4.42 -3.85
N LYS A 41 -7.15 -4.54 -2.72
CA LYS A 41 -6.33 -3.47 -2.12
C LYS A 41 -4.84 -3.64 -2.35
N CYS A 42 -4.41 -4.79 -2.86
CA CYS A 42 -3.02 -4.98 -3.31
C CYS A 42 -2.84 -4.30 -4.68
N GLY A 43 -1.67 -3.71 -4.90
CA GLY A 43 -1.23 -3.25 -6.21
C GLY A 43 -0.80 -4.43 -7.09
N LEU A 44 0.34 -4.30 -7.76
CA LEU A 44 0.90 -5.37 -8.59
C LEU A 44 1.39 -6.56 -7.76
N GLU A 45 1.90 -6.29 -6.55
CA GLU A 45 2.40 -7.29 -5.63
C GLU A 45 1.50 -7.42 -4.40
N CYS A 46 1.33 -8.66 -3.92
CA CYS A 46 0.59 -8.94 -2.69
C CYS A 46 1.24 -8.20 -1.52
N ARG A 47 0.43 -7.54 -0.68
CA ARG A 47 0.93 -6.82 0.49
C ARG A 47 1.16 -7.72 1.71
N ASN A 48 0.68 -8.96 1.72
CA ASN A 48 0.86 -9.85 2.88
C ASN A 48 2.35 -10.08 3.15
N ASN A 49 2.80 -9.83 4.38
CA ASN A 49 4.21 -9.88 4.81
C ASN A 49 5.18 -8.95 4.04
N ARG A 50 4.65 -7.98 3.28
CA ARG A 50 5.48 -7.07 2.46
C ARG A 50 6.19 -6.05 3.34
N THR A 51 7.41 -5.67 2.97
CA THR A 51 8.27 -4.74 3.76
C THR A 51 8.20 -3.28 3.29
N TYR A 52 7.34 -2.95 2.33
CA TYR A 52 7.27 -1.62 1.72
C TYR A 52 5.83 -1.26 1.36
N CYS A 53 5.55 0.03 1.18
CA CYS A 53 4.29 0.55 0.61
C CYS A 53 4.59 1.43 -0.61
N TYR A 54 3.64 1.53 -1.53
CA TYR A 54 3.77 2.44 -2.66
C TYR A 54 3.65 3.89 -2.17
N GLU A 55 4.39 4.80 -2.79
CA GLU A 55 4.23 6.24 -2.58
C GLU A 55 3.21 6.80 -3.59
N TYR A 56 2.38 7.74 -3.16
CA TYR A 56 1.54 8.49 -4.08
C TYR A 56 2.34 9.70 -4.61
N ARG A 57 2.47 9.81 -5.93
CA ARG A 57 2.96 11.04 -6.57
C ARG A 57 1.76 11.86 -7.02
N LEU A 58 1.55 13.03 -6.40
CA LEU A 58 0.58 14.00 -6.90
C LEU A 58 1.18 14.67 -8.13
N TYR A 59 0.72 14.29 -9.32
CA TYR A 59 0.98 15.08 -10.51
C TYR A 59 0.02 16.27 -10.50
N GLY A 60 0.47 17.44 -10.04
CA GLY A 60 -0.29 18.69 -10.22
C GLY A 60 -0.51 19.60 -9.00
N THR A 61 0.46 19.71 -8.09
CA THR A 61 0.60 20.96 -7.30
C THR A 61 2.04 21.40 -7.39
N ASN A 62 2.29 22.61 -7.89
CA ASN A 62 3.61 23.23 -8.05
C ASN A 62 4.44 23.25 -6.75
N LYS A 63 5.05 22.12 -6.39
CA LYS A 63 6.25 21.99 -5.54
C LYS A 63 6.92 20.65 -5.84
N ASP A 64 7.50 20.55 -7.03
CA ASP A 64 8.72 19.77 -7.17
C ASP A 64 9.72 20.30 -6.12
N ILE A 65 10.21 19.40 -5.25
CA ILE A 65 11.56 19.30 -4.67
C ILE A 65 11.42 18.25 -3.55
N ILE A 66 11.57 16.98 -3.95
CA ILE A 66 12.21 15.99 -3.09
C ILE A 66 13.67 16.46 -3.02
N GLN A 67 14.06 17.03 -1.88
CA GLN A 67 15.47 17.29 -1.59
C GLN A 67 16.13 15.95 -1.27
N GLN A 68 17.35 15.81 -1.82
CA GLN A 68 18.28 14.69 -1.69
C GLN A 68 18.57 14.33 -0.24
#